data_AF-A0A6B3HAY9-F1
#
_entry.id   AF-A0A6B3HAY9-F1
#
_cell.length_a   1.000
_cell.length_b   1.000
_cell.length_c   1.000
_cell.angle_alpha   90.00
_cell.angle_beta   90.00
_cell.angle_gamma   90.00
#
_symmetry.space_group_name_H-M   'P 1'
#
loop_
_entity.id
_entity.type
_entity.pdbx_description
1 polymer ?
#
loop_
_entity_poly.entity_id
_entity_poly.type
_entity_poly.pdbx_seq_one_letter_code
_entity_poly.pdbx_strand_id
1 'polypeptide(L)'
;PRLVPPPTAPKPPPPALPGPCRPSEALYAAAADLLAGLRRTAPVFVLSEDDVRRLVPGVAAWLERGMRPDAVREVLTDDPPVPLRHPAKLLRHRLTAKLPPPLPVAAPVVPLQTCEDCDRAFRSSAPGVCRGCGDVRAGGAEGLLLSA
;
A
#
# COMPACT_ATOMS: atom_id res chain seq x y z
N PRO A 1 -53.28 -1.36 -19.08
CA PRO A 1 -52.19 -2.16 -18.48
C PRO A 1 -50.81 -1.67 -18.97
N ARG A 2 -50.01 -1.05 -18.10
CA ARG A 2 -48.63 -0.64 -18.43
C ARG A 2 -47.77 -1.91 -18.51
N LEU A 3 -47.39 -2.30 -19.72
CA LEU A 3 -46.40 -3.36 -19.94
C LEU A 3 -45.03 -2.79 -19.57
N VAL A 4 -44.56 -3.06 -18.35
CA VAL A 4 -43.16 -2.85 -18.00
C VAL A 4 -42.35 -3.95 -18.70
N PRO A 5 -41.36 -3.60 -19.55
CA PRO A 5 -40.51 -4.62 -20.15
C PRO A 5 -39.72 -5.34 -19.05
N PRO A 6 -39.48 -6.65 -19.18
CA PRO A 6 -38.67 -7.39 -18.22
C PRO A 6 -37.26 -6.79 -18.18
N PRO A 7 -36.67 -6.58 -16.98
CA PRO A 7 -35.33 -5.99 -16.85
C PRO A 7 -34.31 -6.80 -17.66
N THR A 8 -33.81 -6.21 -18.74
CA THR A 8 -33.04 -6.93 -19.78
C THR A 8 -31.52 -6.93 -19.54
N ALA A 9 -31.03 -6.27 -18.48
CA ALA A 9 -29.60 -6.21 -18.19
C ALA A 9 -29.30 -6.76 -16.79
N PRO A 10 -28.46 -7.81 -16.66
CA PRO A 10 -27.88 -8.19 -15.39
C PRO A 10 -27.21 -6.98 -14.76
N LYS A 11 -27.54 -6.67 -13.51
CA LYS A 11 -26.92 -5.55 -12.79
C LYS A 11 -25.41 -5.81 -12.69
N PRO A 12 -24.56 -4.88 -13.16
CA PRO A 12 -23.12 -5.08 -13.09
C PRO A 12 -22.68 -5.29 -11.64
N PRO A 13 -21.71 -6.19 -11.40
CA PRO A 13 -21.21 -6.45 -10.06
C PRO A 13 -20.68 -5.15 -9.45
N PRO A 14 -20.86 -4.96 -8.14
CA PRO A 14 -20.33 -3.77 -7.47
C PRO A 14 -18.81 -3.68 -7.69
N PRO A 15 -18.26 -2.46 -7.87
CA PRO A 15 -16.84 -2.27 -8.15
C PRO A 15 -15.97 -2.94 -7.07
N ALA A 16 -14.86 -3.57 -7.49
CA ALA A 16 -13.95 -4.20 -6.55
C ALA A 16 -13.40 -3.18 -5.55
N LEU A 17 -13.17 -3.60 -4.31
CA LEU A 17 -12.43 -2.78 -3.35
C LEU A 17 -10.99 -2.55 -3.84
N PRO A 18 -10.34 -1.44 -3.44
CA PRO A 18 -8.91 -1.30 -3.62
C PRO A 18 -8.20 -2.49 -2.97
N GLY A 19 -7.40 -3.21 -3.74
CA GLY A 19 -6.56 -4.31 -3.25
C GLY A 19 -5.15 -3.83 -2.93
N PRO A 20 -4.39 -4.60 -2.13
CA PRO A 20 -2.97 -4.36 -1.92
C PRO A 20 -2.18 -4.58 -3.24
N CYS A 21 -1.13 -3.79 -3.44
CA CYS A 21 -0.22 -3.94 -4.58
C CYS A 21 0.69 -5.17 -4.43
N ARG A 22 1.04 -5.55 -3.20
CA ARG A 22 1.87 -6.70 -2.84
C ARG A 22 1.10 -7.58 -1.85
N PRO A 23 0.12 -8.37 -2.34
CA PRO A 23 -0.67 -9.25 -1.48
C PRO A 23 0.23 -10.26 -0.78
N SER A 24 0.04 -10.44 0.52
CA SER A 24 0.66 -11.50 1.31
C SER A 24 -0.38 -12.17 2.21
N GLU A 25 -0.18 -13.45 2.51
CA GLU A 25 -1.10 -14.22 3.36
C GLU A 25 -1.20 -13.61 4.76
N ALA A 26 -0.06 -13.22 5.35
CA ALA A 26 -0.01 -12.55 6.64
C ALA A 26 -0.82 -11.25 6.68
N LEU A 27 -0.80 -10.48 5.60
CA LEU A 27 -1.52 -9.21 5.50
C LEU A 27 -3.03 -9.43 5.35
N TYR A 28 -3.46 -10.47 4.61
CA TYR A 28 -4.86 -10.87 4.56
C TYR A 28 -5.37 -11.46 5.87
N ALA A 29 -4.55 -12.27 6.56
CA ALA A 29 -4.88 -12.80 7.88
C ALA A 29 -5.09 -11.66 8.90
N ALA A 30 -4.15 -10.71 8.98
CA ALA A 30 -4.27 -9.54 9.83
C ALA A 30 -5.52 -8.69 9.53
N ALA A 31 -5.86 -8.54 8.24
CA ALA A 31 -7.08 -7.86 7.81
C ALA A 31 -8.36 -8.60 8.24
N ALA A 32 -8.38 -9.93 8.12
CA ALA A 32 -9.50 -10.77 8.53
C ALA A 32 -9.69 -10.74 10.05
N ASP A 33 -8.61 -10.84 10.82
CA ASP A 33 -8.62 -10.78 12.29
C ASP A 33 -9.14 -9.43 12.80
N LEU A 34 -8.74 -8.33 12.14
CA LEU A 34 -9.24 -6.99 12.44
C LEU A 34 -10.76 -6.93 12.28
N LEU A 35 -11.29 -7.38 11.13
CA LEU A 35 -12.72 -7.38 10.83
C LEU A 35 -13.51 -8.30 11.76
N ALA A 36 -12.98 -9.50 12.04
CA ALA A 36 -13.58 -10.44 12.98
C ALA A 36 -13.61 -9.87 14.41
N GLY A 37 -12.62 -9.04 14.76
CA GLY A 37 -12.52 -8.35 16.04
C GLY A 37 -13.50 -7.19 16.23
N LEU A 38 -14.06 -6.61 15.16
CA LEU A 38 -14.96 -5.45 15.23
C LEU A 38 -16.20 -5.71 16.09
N ARG A 39 -16.73 -6.93 16.09
CA ARG A 39 -17.90 -7.29 16.91
C ARG A 39 -17.68 -7.08 18.42
N ARG A 40 -16.43 -7.13 18.89
CA ARG A 40 -16.09 -6.96 20.32
C ARG A 40 -15.95 -5.49 20.72
N THR A 41 -15.46 -4.67 19.80
CA THR A 41 -15.11 -3.26 20.07
C THR A 41 -16.20 -2.30 19.61
N ALA A 42 -16.95 -2.64 18.56
CA ALA A 42 -18.04 -1.87 18.02
C ALA A 42 -19.23 -2.81 17.70
N PRO A 43 -20.06 -3.17 18.70
CA PRO A 43 -21.09 -4.19 18.57
C PRO A 43 -22.19 -3.87 17.54
N VAL A 44 -22.32 -2.59 17.14
CA VAL A 44 -23.23 -2.17 16.07
C VAL A 44 -22.77 -2.64 14.67
N PHE A 45 -21.50 -2.99 14.50
CA PHE A 45 -20.92 -3.49 13.25
C PHE A 45 -20.91 -5.02 13.21
N VAL A 46 -22.09 -5.61 13.07
CA VAL A 46 -22.22 -7.06 12.82
C VAL A 46 -22.01 -7.32 11.32
N LEU A 47 -21.05 -8.18 10.99
CA LEU A 47 -20.69 -8.55 9.62
C LEU A 47 -20.92 -10.05 9.40
N SER A 48 -21.44 -10.42 8.23
CA SER A 48 -21.46 -11.82 7.81
C SER A 48 -20.06 -12.27 7.39
N GLU A 49 -19.82 -13.58 7.34
CA GLU A 49 -18.55 -14.14 6.86
C GLU A 49 -18.25 -13.72 5.40
N ASP A 50 -19.27 -13.69 4.55
CA ASP A 50 -19.16 -13.22 3.17
C ASP A 50 -18.80 -11.74 3.10
N ASP A 51 -19.37 -10.90 3.96
CA ASP A 51 -18.99 -9.48 4.06
C ASP A 51 -17.53 -9.32 4.49
N VAL A 52 -17.07 -10.09 5.48
CA VAL A 52 -15.67 -10.07 5.91
C VAL A 52 -14.76 -10.42 4.73
N ARG A 53 -15.01 -11.54 4.05
CA ARG A 53 -14.24 -11.96 2.86
C ARG A 53 -14.19 -10.89 1.78
N ARG A 54 -15.30 -10.18 1.55
CA ARG A 54 -15.35 -9.08 0.57
C ARG A 54 -14.58 -7.84 1.02
N LEU A 55 -14.51 -7.56 2.32
CA LEU A 55 -13.87 -6.36 2.89
C LEU A 55 -12.36 -6.51 3.12
N VAL A 56 -11.89 -7.75 3.31
CA VAL A 56 -10.48 -8.09 3.57
C VAL A 56 -9.50 -7.40 2.60
N PRO A 57 -9.70 -7.40 1.27
CA PRO A 57 -8.80 -6.71 0.35
C PRO A 57 -8.69 -5.20 0.57
N GLY A 58 -9.79 -4.55 0.96
CA GLY A 58 -9.78 -3.13 1.27
C GLY A 58 -8.98 -2.82 2.52
N VAL A 59 -9.16 -3.61 3.60
CA VAL A 59 -8.39 -3.44 4.84
C VAL A 59 -6.91 -3.75 4.61
N ALA A 60 -6.62 -4.81 3.86
CA ALA A 60 -5.29 -5.16 3.40
C ALA A 60 -4.58 -3.98 2.72
N ALA A 61 -5.26 -3.28 1.81
CA ALA A 61 -4.71 -2.10 1.14
C ALA A 61 -4.43 -0.91 2.09
N TRP A 62 -5.10 -0.83 3.24
CA TRP A 62 -4.80 0.17 4.28
C TRP A 62 -3.56 -0.22 5.08
N LEU A 63 -3.47 -1.49 5.47
CA LEU A 63 -2.32 -2.02 6.21
C LEU A 63 -1.03 -1.92 5.39
N GLU A 64 -1.10 -2.22 4.09
CA GLU A 64 0.05 -2.08 3.17
C GLU A 64 0.56 -0.64 3.09
N ARG A 65 -0.35 0.35 3.19
CA ARG A 65 0.00 1.77 3.23
C ARG A 65 0.53 2.24 4.58
N GLY A 66 0.77 1.32 5.52
CA GLY A 66 1.37 1.61 6.82
C GLY A 66 0.37 2.03 7.90
N MET A 67 -0.94 1.91 7.66
CA MET A 67 -1.92 2.17 8.71
C MET A 67 -1.87 1.07 9.77
N ARG A 68 -1.80 1.48 11.04
CA ARG A 68 -1.88 0.55 12.18
C ARG A 68 -3.29 -0.05 12.28
N PRO A 69 -3.43 -1.34 12.68
CA PRO A 69 -4.74 -1.99 12.85
C PRO A 69 -5.73 -1.19 13.70
N ASP A 70 -5.25 -0.58 14.79
CA ASP A 70 -6.10 0.24 15.67
C ASP A 70 -6.58 1.53 14.99
N ALA A 71 -5.71 2.20 14.23
CA ALA A 71 -6.09 3.40 13.49
C ALA A 71 -7.09 3.08 12.37
N VAL A 72 -6.91 1.95 11.66
CA VAL A 72 -7.90 1.49 10.67
C VAL A 72 -9.25 1.27 11.36
N ARG A 73 -9.25 0.60 12.52
CA ARG A 73 -10.47 0.36 13.29
C ARG A 73 -11.19 1.65 13.64
N GLU A 74 -10.51 2.60 14.26
CA GLU A 74 -11.07 3.90 14.65
C GLU A 74 -11.72 4.58 13.44
N VAL A 75 -11.00 4.70 12.32
CA VAL A 75 -11.54 5.35 11.11
C VAL A 75 -12.75 4.61 10.53
N LEU A 76 -12.78 3.28 10.64
CA LEU A 76 -13.89 2.45 10.17
C LEU A 76 -15.13 2.56 11.07
N THR A 77 -14.96 2.79 12.38
CA THR A 77 -16.05 2.83 13.36
C THR A 77 -16.46 4.25 13.76
N ASP A 78 -15.67 5.26 13.44
CA ASP A 78 -15.88 6.69 13.73
C ASP A 78 -17.23 7.21 13.20
N ASP A 79 -18.03 7.88 14.02
CA ASP A 79 -19.34 8.47 13.65
C ASP A 79 -20.24 7.55 12.79
N PRO A 80 -20.81 6.46 13.34
CA PRO A 80 -21.71 5.61 12.60
C PRO A 80 -23.10 6.27 12.45
N PRO A 81 -23.73 6.24 11.27
CA PRO A 81 -25.09 6.74 11.09
C PRO A 81 -26.06 5.93 11.95
N VAL A 82 -26.95 6.63 12.66
CA VAL A 82 -27.98 6.01 13.52
C VAL A 82 -29.36 6.18 12.87
N PRO A 83 -30.08 5.09 12.52
CA PRO A 83 -29.75 3.68 12.74
C PRO A 83 -28.82 3.09 11.65
N LEU A 84 -27.87 2.23 12.07
CA LEU A 84 -26.93 1.57 11.18
C LEU A 84 -27.57 0.35 10.49
N ARG A 85 -28.14 0.55 9.30
CA ARG A 85 -28.84 -0.53 8.55
C ARG A 85 -27.92 -1.43 7.73
N HIS A 86 -26.78 -0.91 7.28
CA HIS A 86 -25.90 -1.60 6.34
C HIS A 86 -24.41 -1.43 6.73
N PRO A 87 -23.94 -2.12 7.78
CA PRO A 87 -22.58 -1.97 8.28
C PRO A 87 -21.51 -2.29 7.21
N ALA A 88 -21.65 -3.41 6.50
CA ALA A 88 -20.70 -3.80 5.45
C ALA A 88 -20.59 -2.75 4.32
N LYS A 89 -21.72 -2.13 3.93
CA LYS A 89 -21.74 -1.09 2.90
C LYS A 89 -21.04 0.19 3.36
N LEU A 90 -21.22 0.57 4.63
CA LEU A 90 -20.53 1.71 5.23
C LEU A 90 -19.02 1.47 5.28
N LEU A 91 -18.59 0.30 5.75
CA LEU A 91 -17.17 -0.07 5.79
C LEU A 91 -16.55 -0.05 4.40
N ARG A 92 -17.24 -0.64 3.40
CA ARG A 92 -16.79 -0.61 2.00
C ARG A 92 -16.60 0.82 1.49
N HIS A 93 -17.57 1.70 1.78
CA HIS A 93 -17.49 3.11 1.41
C HIS A 93 -16.29 3.80 2.08
N ARG A 94 -16.10 3.62 3.39
CA ARG A 94 -14.96 4.21 4.13
C ARG A 94 -13.62 3.71 3.63
N LEU A 95 -13.49 2.40 3.41
CA LEU A 95 -12.27 1.79 2.86
C LEU A 95 -11.90 2.36 1.49
N THR A 96 -12.87 2.82 0.71
CA THR A 96 -12.65 3.39 -0.62
C THR A 96 -12.42 4.90 -0.56
N ALA A 97 -13.27 5.63 0.19
CA ALA A 97 -13.29 7.09 0.21
C ALA A 97 -12.23 7.71 1.12
N LYS A 98 -11.88 7.04 2.22
CA LYS A 98 -10.86 7.50 3.20
C LYS A 98 -9.53 6.77 3.04
N LEU A 99 -9.31 6.11 1.90
CA LEU A 99 -8.07 5.38 1.62
C LEU A 99 -6.88 6.36 1.69
N PRO A 100 -5.89 6.14 2.57
CA PRO A 100 -4.75 7.04 2.65
C PRO A 100 -3.96 7.03 1.33
N PRO A 101 -3.35 8.16 0.93
CA PRO A 101 -2.45 8.17 -0.21
C PRO A 101 -1.25 7.25 0.07
N PRO A 102 -0.66 6.63 -0.96
CA PRO A 102 0.56 5.83 -0.77
C PRO A 102 1.66 6.73 -0.21
N LEU A 103 2.34 6.27 0.84
CA LEU A 103 3.51 6.97 1.35
C LEU A 103 4.60 6.94 0.27
N PRO A 104 5.26 8.07 -0.02
CA PRO A 104 6.40 8.06 -0.93
C PRO A 104 7.45 7.11 -0.35
N VAL A 105 7.90 6.16 -1.17
CA VAL A 105 9.07 5.35 -0.83
C VAL A 105 10.20 6.32 -0.52
N ALA A 106 10.73 6.27 0.70
CA ALA A 106 11.89 7.05 1.05
C ALA A 106 12.99 6.72 0.04
N ALA A 107 13.49 7.74 -0.67
CA ALA A 107 14.58 7.56 -1.60
C ALA A 107 15.76 6.92 -0.85
N PRO A 108 16.44 5.91 -1.44
CA PRO A 108 17.56 5.27 -0.79
C PRO A 108 18.58 6.34 -0.39
N VAL A 109 18.92 6.38 0.90
CA VAL A 109 19.91 7.33 1.42
C VAL A 109 21.26 6.91 0.86
N VAL A 110 21.79 7.69 -0.08
CA VAL A 110 23.12 7.45 -0.64
C VAL A 110 24.15 7.94 0.38
N PRO A 111 24.92 7.03 1.02
CA PRO A 111 25.83 7.42 2.09
C PRO A 111 26.93 8.34 1.55
N LEU A 112 27.36 9.27 2.40
CA LEU A 112 28.56 10.07 2.14
C LEU A 112 29.76 9.22 2.54
N GLN A 113 30.68 9.01 1.61
CA GLN A 113 31.90 8.24 1.79
C GLN A 113 33.10 9.08 1.33
N THR A 114 34.29 8.74 1.82
CA THR A 114 35.53 9.44 1.47
C THR A 114 36.27 8.64 0.40
N CYS A 115 36.75 9.31 -0.64
CA CYS A 115 37.52 8.69 -1.71
C CYS A 115 38.87 8.18 -1.17
N GLU A 116 39.21 6.92 -1.46
CA GLU A 116 40.47 6.31 -1.00
C GLU A 116 41.74 6.94 -1.60
N ASP A 117 41.65 7.63 -2.75
CA ASP A 117 42.85 8.20 -3.40
C ASP A 117 43.12 9.68 -3.11
N CYS A 118 42.07 10.43 -2.80
CA CYS A 118 42.14 11.90 -2.77
C CYS A 118 41.41 12.52 -1.58
N ASP A 119 40.96 11.69 -0.64
CA ASP A 119 40.22 12.07 0.57
C ASP A 119 38.98 12.96 0.33
N ARG A 120 38.48 12.98 -0.91
CA ARG A 120 37.31 13.77 -1.29
C ARG A 120 36.03 13.07 -0.84
N ALA A 121 35.20 13.77 -0.07
CA ALA A 121 33.86 13.29 0.27
C ALA A 121 32.96 13.23 -0.99
N PHE A 122 32.31 12.09 -1.21
CA PHE A 122 31.39 11.85 -2.33
C PHE A 122 30.23 10.95 -1.89
N ARG A 123 29.12 10.97 -2.64
CA ARG A 123 27.95 10.12 -2.36
C ARG A 123 27.94 8.94 -3.33
N SER A 124 27.94 7.71 -2.81
CA SER A 124 27.84 6.48 -3.61
C SER A 124 27.12 5.39 -2.82
N SER A 125 26.38 4.52 -3.52
CA SER A 125 25.71 3.36 -2.93
C SER A 125 26.67 2.20 -2.67
N ALA A 126 27.83 2.18 -3.34
CA ALA A 126 28.88 1.19 -3.17
C ALA A 126 30.18 1.86 -2.73
N PRO A 127 31.00 1.19 -1.89
CA PRO A 127 32.35 1.65 -1.58
C PRO A 127 33.19 1.78 -2.84
N GLY A 128 34.02 2.81 -2.89
CA GLY A 128 34.94 3.02 -4.00
C GLY A 128 35.53 4.41 -4.05
N VAL A 129 35.87 4.83 -5.25
CA VAL A 129 36.54 6.10 -5.49
C VAL A 129 35.59 7.13 -6.10
N CYS A 130 35.90 8.41 -5.89
CA CYS A 130 35.09 9.49 -6.46
C CYS A 130 35.15 9.47 -7.99
N ARG A 131 34.13 10.06 -8.64
CA ARG A 131 34.03 10.14 -10.10
C ARG A 131 35.32 10.64 -10.76
N GLY A 132 35.98 11.66 -10.20
CA GLY A 132 37.23 12.19 -10.76
C GLY A 132 38.37 11.16 -10.77
N CYS A 133 38.55 10.40 -9.69
CA CYS A 133 39.57 9.33 -9.63
C CYS A 133 39.18 8.13 -10.52
N GLY A 134 37.88 7.82 -10.60
CA GLY A 134 37.35 6.81 -11.52
C GLY A 134 37.61 7.16 -12.99
N ASP A 135 37.37 8.41 -13.38
CA ASP A 135 37.59 8.91 -14.74
C ASP A 135 39.08 8.87 -15.11
N VAL A 136 39.99 9.22 -14.17
CA VAL A 136 41.44 9.12 -14.37
C VAL A 136 41.88 7.66 -14.53
N ARG A 137 41.33 6.73 -13.75
CA ARG A 137 41.63 5.29 -13.88
C ARG A 137 41.10 4.70 -15.19
N ALA A 138 39.89 5.09 -15.61
CA ALA A 138 39.31 4.66 -16.87
C ALA A 138 40.12 5.21 -18.07
N GLY A 139 40.46 6.50 -18.04
CA GLY A 139 41.26 7.15 -19.08
C GLY A 139 42.71 6.63 -19.17
N GLY A 140 43.28 6.16 -18.05
CA GLY A 140 44.59 5.51 -18.04
C GLY A 140 44.60 4.11 -18.69
N ALA A 141 43.47 3.40 -18.68
CA ALA A 141 43.33 2.10 -19.33
C ALA A 141 43.15 2.21 -20.85
N GLU A 142 42.48 3.25 -21.34
CA GLU A 142 42.30 3.50 -22.79
C GLU A 142 43.60 3.95 -23.48
N GLY A 143 44.49 4.68 -22.79
CA GLY A 143 45.79 5.09 -23.33
C GLY A 143 46.76 3.91 -23.59
N LEU A 144 46.61 2.80 -22.88
CA LEU A 144 47.45 1.61 -23.06
C LEU A 144 47.00 0.74 -24.25
N LEU A 145 45.71 0.80 -24.63
CA LEU A 145 45.14 0.04 -25.75
C LEU A 145 45.40 0.69 -27.13
N LEU A 146 45.66 2.00 -27.19
CA LEU A 146 45.98 2.71 -28.45
C LEU A 146 47.47 2.64 -28.86
N SER A 147 48.32 2.00 -28.06
CA SER A 147 49.78 1.93 -28.29
C SER A 147 50.28 0.55 -28.74
N ALA A 148 49.39 -0.34 -29.19
CA ALA A 148 49.71 -1.70 -29.64
C ALA A 148 49.60 -1.86 -31.17
#